data_AF-A0A537XVJ2-F1
#
_entry.id   AF-A0A537XVJ2-F1
#
_cell.length_a   1.000
_cell.length_b   1.000
_cell.length_c   1.000
_cell.angle_alpha   90.00
_cell.angle_beta   90.00
_cell.angle_gamma   90.00
#
_symmetry.space_group_name_H-M   'P 1'
#
loop_
_entity.id
_entity.type
_entity.pdbx_description
1 polymer ?
#
loop_
_entity_poly.entity_id
_entity_poly.type
_entity_poly.pdbx_seq_one_letter_code
_entity_poly.pdbx_strand_id
1 'polypeptide(L)'
;MNAFSRRTLLKGMAAGAGLAVARPALRLAPRGSYFPEPPGSRTAAGAALRAPGSLPFPNLPPGTDTLPQIEHIVVLMMENHSFDNYFGVLGRGDGFQLGPDGLPANTCPDSAGGPVRAYHAPDLCQNHGGVSQSWNASHRAYDGGRNDGFVVASSTQAMSYFTAADLPYYHALARAFPVCDRYFSSV
;
A
#
# COMPACT_ATOMS: atom_id res chain seq x y z
N MET A 1 23.34 -27.61 -15.79
CA MET A 1 23.23 -26.30 -15.11
C MET A 1 23.82 -25.25 -16.05
N ASN A 2 22.98 -24.56 -16.82
CA ASN A 2 23.44 -23.55 -17.79
C ASN A 2 23.50 -22.18 -17.11
N ALA A 3 24.70 -21.68 -16.89
CA ALA A 3 24.94 -20.36 -16.32
C ALA A 3 24.61 -19.27 -17.37
N PHE A 4 23.58 -18.47 -17.10
CA PHE A 4 23.32 -17.24 -17.84
C PHE A 4 24.40 -16.20 -17.49
N SER A 5 25.20 -15.81 -18.49
CA SER A 5 26.24 -14.80 -18.33
C SER A 5 25.70 -13.39 -18.55
N ARG A 6 26.16 -12.43 -17.72
CA ARG A 6 25.81 -10.99 -17.76
C ARG A 6 25.99 -10.33 -19.13
N ARG A 7 26.77 -10.93 -20.04
CA ARG A 7 26.96 -10.43 -21.42
C ARG A 7 25.77 -10.67 -22.35
N THR A 8 24.87 -11.60 -22.04
CA THR A 8 23.68 -11.87 -22.89
C THR A 8 22.57 -10.84 -22.67
N LEU A 9 22.47 -10.27 -21.46
CA LEU A 9 21.45 -9.26 -21.12
C LEU A 9 21.70 -7.91 -21.82
N LEU A 10 22.97 -7.52 -21.97
CA LEU A 10 23.35 -6.21 -22.54
C LEU A 10 23.25 -6.13 -24.07
N LYS A 11 23.19 -7.26 -24.77
CA LYS A 11 22.99 -7.27 -26.23
C LYS A 11 21.52 -7.07 -26.65
N GLY A 12 20.57 -7.23 -25.72
CA GLY A 12 19.14 -7.04 -25.99
C GLY A 12 18.66 -5.59 -25.93
N MET A 13 19.43 -4.68 -25.33
CA MET A 13 19.01 -3.27 -25.11
C MET A 13 19.54 -2.26 -26.14
N ALA A 14 20.36 -2.67 -27.10
CA ALA A 14 21.06 -1.75 -28.01
C ALA A 14 20.59 -1.79 -29.49
N ALA A 15 19.45 -2.41 -29.80
CA ALA A 15 18.90 -2.42 -31.16
C ALA A 15 17.48 -1.84 -31.16
N GLY A 16 17.35 -0.54 -31.48
CA GLY A 16 16.05 0.07 -31.70
C GLY A 16 15.99 1.58 -31.63
N ALA A 17 16.93 2.30 -32.25
CA ALA A 17 16.80 3.75 -32.46
C ALA A 17 16.85 4.07 -33.96
N GLY A 18 15.75 4.63 -34.48
CA GLY A 18 15.74 5.50 -35.66
C GLY A 18 15.21 4.90 -36.96
N LEU A 19 13.95 5.16 -37.29
CA LEU A 19 13.57 5.51 -38.66
C LEU A 19 12.32 6.43 -38.64
N ALA A 20 12.47 7.61 -39.23
CA ALA A 20 11.41 8.60 -39.43
C ALA A 20 10.37 8.07 -40.44
N VAL A 21 9.08 8.30 -40.20
CA VAL A 21 8.01 7.94 -41.12
C VAL A 21 7.07 9.13 -41.35
N ALA A 22 6.91 9.46 -42.63
CA ALA A 22 5.95 10.40 -43.18
C ALA A 22 4.50 10.05 -42.78
N ARG A 23 3.68 11.08 -42.55
CA ARG A 23 2.26 10.92 -42.19
C ARG A 23 1.43 10.51 -43.41
N PRO A 24 0.63 9.45 -43.30
CA PRO A 24 -0.72 9.48 -43.84
C PRO A 24 -1.72 9.45 -42.68
N ALA A 25 -2.77 10.26 -42.79
CA ALA A 25 -3.86 10.31 -41.83
C ALA A 25 -4.64 8.99 -41.89
N LEU A 26 -4.38 8.09 -40.96
CA LEU A 26 -5.21 6.90 -40.72
C LEU A 26 -5.99 7.12 -39.42
N ARG A 27 -7.31 7.30 -39.55
CA ARG A 27 -8.23 7.38 -38.41
C ARG A 27 -8.19 6.06 -37.65
N LEU A 28 -7.64 6.08 -36.43
CA LEU A 28 -7.64 4.93 -35.52
C LEU A 28 -8.76 5.12 -34.49
N ALA A 29 -9.75 4.22 -34.54
CA ALA A 29 -10.80 4.09 -33.53
C ALA A 29 -10.20 3.85 -32.14
N PRO A 30 -10.90 4.20 -31.04
CA PRO A 30 -10.38 4.01 -29.70
C PRO A 30 -10.32 2.50 -29.41
N ARG A 31 -9.13 1.91 -29.52
CA ARG A 31 -8.86 0.58 -28.98
C ARG A 31 -8.84 0.71 -27.46
N GLY A 32 -9.99 0.43 -26.84
CA GLY A 32 -10.02 0.03 -25.45
C GLY A 32 -9.10 -1.17 -25.28
N SER A 33 -8.07 -1.02 -24.46
CA SER A 33 -7.34 -2.15 -23.89
C SER A 33 -8.28 -2.86 -22.92
N TYR A 34 -9.15 -3.69 -23.48
CA TYR A 34 -9.88 -4.72 -22.75
C TYR A 34 -8.83 -5.75 -22.31
N PHE A 35 -8.29 -5.58 -21.11
CA PHE A 35 -7.74 -6.73 -20.41
C PHE A 35 -8.93 -7.65 -20.14
N PRO A 36 -8.99 -8.86 -20.72
CA PRO A 36 -10.06 -9.78 -20.36
C PRO A 36 -9.93 -10.06 -18.87
N GLU A 37 -10.99 -9.79 -18.11
CA GLU A 37 -11.07 -10.30 -16.74
C GLU A 37 -10.83 -11.81 -16.77
N PRO A 38 -9.97 -12.35 -15.89
CA PRO A 38 -9.85 -13.80 -15.77
C PRO A 38 -11.22 -14.38 -15.38
N PRO A 39 -11.70 -15.43 -16.05
CA PRO A 39 -12.94 -16.09 -15.66
C PRO A 39 -12.77 -16.67 -14.27
N GLY A 40 -13.41 -16.03 -13.30
CA GLY A 40 -13.33 -16.40 -11.89
C GLY A 40 -13.06 -15.23 -10.96
N SER A 41 -13.82 -14.12 -11.10
CA SER A 41 -14.11 -13.27 -9.94
C SER A 41 -14.96 -14.08 -8.96
N ARG A 42 -14.30 -14.99 -8.23
CA ARG A 42 -14.83 -15.43 -6.96
C ARG A 42 -14.88 -14.18 -6.12
N THR A 43 -16.05 -13.55 -6.02
CA THR A 43 -16.44 -12.85 -4.80
C THR A 43 -16.01 -13.78 -3.69
N ALA A 44 -14.95 -13.42 -2.97
CA ALA A 44 -14.55 -14.16 -1.79
C ALA A 44 -15.76 -14.09 -0.87
N ALA A 45 -16.58 -15.16 -0.86
CA ALA A 45 -17.63 -15.34 0.10
C ALA A 45 -16.98 -15.06 1.45
N GLY A 46 -17.50 -14.05 2.16
CA GLY A 46 -16.84 -13.47 3.32
C GLY A 46 -16.27 -14.55 4.21
N ALA A 47 -14.94 -14.73 4.15
CA ALA A 47 -14.27 -15.66 5.04
C ALA A 47 -14.55 -15.11 6.44
N ALA A 48 -15.26 -15.89 7.25
CA ALA A 48 -15.51 -15.52 8.64
C ALA A 48 -14.17 -15.10 9.26
N LEU A 49 -14.14 -13.90 9.85
CA LEU A 49 -12.92 -13.40 10.48
C LEU A 49 -12.46 -14.45 11.49
N ARG A 50 -11.20 -14.87 11.35
CA ARG A 50 -10.59 -15.83 12.26
C ARG A 50 -10.58 -15.26 13.66
N ALA A 51 -10.98 -16.06 14.65
CA ALA A 51 -10.88 -15.66 16.04
C ALA A 51 -9.39 -15.52 16.45
N PRO A 52 -9.06 -14.60 17.37
CA PRO A 52 -7.73 -14.51 17.95
C PRO A 52 -7.24 -15.88 18.43
N GLY A 53 -5.99 -16.23 18.11
CA GLY A 53 -5.38 -17.51 18.48
C GLY A 53 -5.79 -18.72 17.63
N SER A 54 -6.71 -18.57 16.66
CA SER A 54 -7.04 -19.67 15.75
C SER A 54 -5.90 -19.98 14.78
N LEU A 55 -5.64 -21.27 14.56
CA LEU A 55 -4.64 -21.73 13.61
C LEU A 55 -5.11 -21.48 12.16
N PRO A 56 -4.22 -21.07 11.24
CA PRO A 56 -4.54 -20.99 9.81
C PRO A 56 -5.09 -22.32 9.26
N PHE A 57 -4.53 -23.44 9.72
CA PHE A 57 -4.92 -24.81 9.33
C PHE A 57 -5.17 -25.67 10.57
N PRO A 58 -6.34 -25.55 11.23
CA PRO A 58 -6.57 -26.19 12.54
C PRO A 58 -6.62 -27.73 12.46
N ASN A 59 -6.86 -28.29 11.28
CA ASN A 59 -6.95 -29.73 11.05
C ASN A 59 -5.60 -30.36 10.69
N LEU A 60 -4.52 -29.57 10.61
CA LEU A 60 -3.19 -30.07 10.30
C LEU A 60 -2.32 -30.08 11.58
N PRO A 61 -1.44 -31.09 11.74
CA PRO A 61 -0.43 -31.05 12.79
C PRO A 61 0.45 -29.79 12.71
N PRO A 62 0.82 -29.17 13.84
CA PRO A 62 1.78 -28.08 13.87
C PRO A 62 3.08 -28.44 13.15
N GLY A 63 3.61 -27.51 12.34
CA GLY A 63 4.83 -27.73 11.55
C GLY A 63 4.61 -28.41 10.19
N THR A 64 3.37 -28.75 9.83
CA THR A 64 3.06 -29.20 8.46
C THR A 64 3.41 -28.11 7.46
N ASP A 65 4.27 -28.42 6.49
CA ASP A 65 4.58 -27.50 5.40
C ASP A 65 3.37 -27.38 4.46
N THR A 66 2.82 -26.17 4.38
CA THR A 66 1.64 -25.84 3.58
C THR A 66 1.97 -25.00 2.36
N LEU A 67 3.24 -24.60 2.20
CA LEU A 67 3.72 -23.77 1.10
C LEU A 67 5.05 -24.32 0.55
N PRO A 68 5.12 -25.63 0.19
CA PRO A 68 6.37 -26.27 -0.19
C PRO A 68 7.00 -25.71 -1.47
N GLN A 69 6.27 -24.89 -2.23
CA GLN A 69 6.78 -24.20 -3.41
C GLN A 69 7.60 -22.93 -3.08
N ILE A 70 7.57 -22.46 -1.82
CA ILE A 70 8.32 -21.28 -1.37
C ILE A 70 9.62 -21.74 -0.72
N GLU A 71 10.71 -21.66 -1.48
CA GLU A 71 12.05 -22.06 -0.99
C GLU A 71 12.82 -20.91 -0.31
N HIS A 72 12.45 -19.65 -0.63
CA HIS A 72 13.15 -18.46 -0.15
C HIS A 72 12.17 -17.39 0.30
N ILE A 73 12.41 -16.85 1.50
CA ILE A 73 11.71 -15.69 2.04
C ILE A 73 12.72 -14.56 2.16
N VAL A 74 12.49 -13.48 1.44
CA VAL A 74 13.26 -12.24 1.55
C VAL A 74 12.41 -11.23 2.30
N VAL A 75 12.91 -10.75 3.43
CA VAL A 75 12.24 -9.75 4.26
C VAL A 75 12.93 -8.41 4.06
N LEU A 76 12.25 -7.47 3.41
CA LEU A 76 12.66 -6.07 3.35
C LEU A 76 11.94 -5.29 4.44
N MET A 77 12.69 -4.80 5.43
CA MET A 77 12.15 -3.96 6.51
C MET A 77 12.32 -2.49 6.12
N MET A 78 11.21 -1.77 6.10
CA MET A 78 11.15 -0.34 5.81
C MET A 78 10.92 0.46 7.10
N GLU A 79 11.21 1.76 7.07
CA GLU A 79 11.10 2.63 8.25
C GLU A 79 9.92 3.61 8.14
N ASN A 80 9.33 3.92 9.30
CA ASN A 80 8.60 5.14 9.65
C ASN A 80 7.43 5.61 8.76
N HIS A 81 6.64 4.68 8.22
CA HIS A 81 5.37 5.00 7.55
C HIS A 81 4.23 4.09 8.02
N SER A 82 3.08 4.69 8.35
CA SER A 82 1.85 3.94 8.63
C SER A 82 1.20 3.45 7.34
N PHE A 83 0.30 2.47 7.46
CA PHE A 83 -0.47 1.98 6.31
C PHE A 83 -1.24 3.13 5.64
N ASP A 84 -1.94 3.96 6.41
CA ASP A 84 -2.73 5.07 5.87
C ASP A 84 -1.89 6.14 5.20
N ASN A 85 -0.65 6.37 5.67
CA ASN A 85 0.25 7.31 5.04
C ASN A 85 0.67 6.88 3.62
N TYR A 86 0.88 5.58 3.38
CA TYR A 86 1.28 5.07 2.05
C TYR A 86 0.10 4.62 1.19
N PHE A 87 -0.90 4.01 1.80
CA PHE A 87 -1.93 3.24 1.13
C PHE A 87 -3.35 3.62 1.57
N GLY A 88 -3.52 4.66 2.39
CA GLY A 88 -4.85 5.10 2.83
C GLY A 88 -5.80 5.44 1.68
N VAL A 89 -5.26 5.88 0.54
CA VAL A 89 -6.01 6.16 -0.70
C VAL A 89 -5.87 5.06 -1.77
N LEU A 90 -5.48 3.85 -1.42
CA LEU A 90 -5.28 2.74 -2.37
C LEU A 90 -6.58 2.35 -3.09
N GLY A 91 -7.74 2.65 -2.49
CA GLY A 91 -9.07 2.31 -3.03
C GLY A 91 -9.49 0.85 -2.76
N ARG A 92 -8.76 0.13 -1.90
CA ARG A 92 -9.13 -1.18 -1.37
C ARG A 92 -8.51 -1.37 0.02
N GLY A 93 -9.07 -2.29 0.79
CA GLY A 93 -8.66 -2.57 2.16
C GLY A 93 -9.16 -1.53 3.16
N ASP A 94 -8.62 -1.56 4.37
CA ASP A 94 -9.05 -0.76 5.51
C ASP A 94 -8.36 0.62 5.59
N GLY A 95 -8.28 1.32 4.45
CA GLY A 95 -7.70 2.66 4.35
C GLY A 95 -8.68 3.78 4.72
N PHE A 96 -8.42 4.99 4.23
CA PHE A 96 -9.28 6.15 4.48
C PHE A 96 -10.69 5.99 3.93
N GLN A 97 -11.66 6.51 4.67
CA GLN A 97 -13.01 6.72 4.18
C GLN A 97 -13.00 7.94 3.27
N LEU A 98 -13.41 7.79 2.02
CA LEU A 98 -13.46 8.90 1.07
C LEU A 98 -14.80 9.64 1.20
N GLY A 99 -14.73 10.98 1.24
CA GLY A 99 -15.88 11.85 1.21
C GLY A 99 -16.49 11.99 -0.20
N PRO A 100 -17.58 12.76 -0.35
CA PRO A 100 -18.21 13.03 -1.65
C PRO A 100 -17.28 13.75 -2.65
N ASP A 101 -16.25 14.42 -2.15
CA ASP A 101 -15.19 15.07 -2.94
C ASP A 101 -14.10 14.10 -3.42
N GLY A 102 -14.19 12.82 -3.05
CA GLY A 102 -13.20 11.80 -3.36
C GLY A 102 -11.93 11.90 -2.51
N LEU A 103 -11.91 12.76 -1.48
CA LEU A 103 -10.76 12.95 -0.59
C LEU A 103 -11.01 12.27 0.77
N PRO A 104 -9.97 11.82 1.48
CA PRO A 104 -10.10 11.25 2.82
C PRO A 104 -10.92 12.14 3.77
N ALA A 105 -12.00 11.62 4.34
CA ALA A 105 -12.88 12.31 5.28
C ALA A 105 -12.44 12.15 6.74
N ASN A 106 -11.46 11.28 7.01
CA ASN A 106 -10.94 11.03 8.36
C ASN A 106 -10.36 12.30 8.98
N THR A 107 -10.63 12.50 10.28
CA THR A 107 -10.17 13.65 11.05
C THR A 107 -9.63 13.22 12.40
N CYS A 108 -8.68 13.97 12.95
CA CYS A 108 -8.27 13.90 14.36
C CYS A 108 -8.38 15.29 14.99
N PRO A 109 -8.92 15.44 16.21
CA PRO A 109 -8.96 16.71 16.91
C PRO A 109 -7.55 17.24 17.23
N ASP A 110 -7.38 18.56 17.15
CA ASP A 110 -6.23 19.27 17.72
C ASP A 110 -6.40 19.50 19.24
N SER A 111 -5.44 20.21 19.85
CA SER A 111 -5.48 20.51 21.30
C SER A 111 -6.63 21.42 21.74
N ALA A 112 -7.28 22.11 20.82
CA ALA A 112 -8.48 22.92 21.06
C ALA A 112 -9.78 22.15 20.72
N GLY A 113 -9.69 20.90 20.25
CA GLY A 113 -10.82 20.09 19.81
C GLY A 113 -11.25 20.36 18.37
N GLY A 114 -10.52 21.18 17.61
CA GLY A 114 -10.79 21.47 16.20
C GLY A 114 -10.40 20.28 15.31
N PRO A 115 -11.20 19.91 14.30
CA PRO A 115 -10.89 18.76 13.46
C PRO A 115 -9.74 19.07 12.48
N VAL A 116 -8.73 18.21 12.46
CA VAL A 116 -7.69 18.18 11.43
C VAL A 116 -7.97 17.03 10.49
N ARG A 117 -8.35 17.34 9.26
CA ARG A 117 -8.62 16.36 8.20
C ARG A 117 -7.32 15.77 7.68
N ALA A 118 -7.34 14.49 7.32
CA ALA A 118 -6.29 13.86 6.54
C ALA A 118 -6.05 14.63 5.23
N TYR A 119 -4.79 14.88 4.86
CA TYR A 119 -4.45 15.72 3.72
C TYR A 119 -3.28 15.16 2.91
N HIS A 120 -3.25 15.46 1.61
CA HIS A 120 -2.17 15.03 0.73
C HIS A 120 -0.87 15.74 1.12
N ALA A 121 0.20 14.97 1.32
CA ALA A 121 1.51 15.49 1.67
C ALA A 121 2.01 16.46 0.57
N PRO A 122 2.47 17.67 0.94
CA PRO A 122 2.88 18.67 -0.05
C PRO A 122 4.18 18.30 -0.78
N ASP A 123 4.99 17.44 -0.17
CA ASP A 123 6.24 16.92 -0.70
C ASP A 123 6.55 15.55 -0.07
N LEU A 124 7.58 14.87 -0.61
CA LEU A 124 8.02 13.55 -0.15
C LEU A 124 8.83 13.58 1.16
N CYS A 125 9.16 14.77 1.68
CA CYS A 125 9.97 14.91 2.88
C CYS A 125 9.09 14.89 4.14
N GLN A 126 9.24 13.83 4.92
CA GLN A 126 8.66 13.79 6.26
C GLN A 126 9.57 14.56 7.22
N ASN A 127 9.03 15.57 7.91
CA ASN A 127 9.81 16.31 8.89
C ASN A 127 10.00 15.41 10.13
N HIS A 128 11.24 15.01 10.40
CA HIS A 128 11.55 14.12 11.52
C HIS A 128 11.12 14.66 12.90
N GLY A 129 10.82 15.96 13.03
CA GLY A 129 10.27 16.55 14.25
C GLY A 129 8.73 16.65 14.30
N GLY A 130 8.03 16.42 13.18
CA GLY A 130 6.58 16.59 13.08
C GLY A 130 5.76 15.34 13.43
N VAL A 131 6.38 14.17 13.45
CA VAL A 131 5.71 12.91 13.83
C VAL A 131 6.55 12.14 14.83
N SER A 132 5.90 11.58 15.86
CA SER A 132 6.56 10.76 16.88
C SER A 132 6.21 9.29 16.67
N GLN A 133 7.22 8.42 16.83
CA GLN A 133 7.06 6.96 16.89
C GLN A 133 7.33 6.43 18.31
N SER A 134 7.38 7.33 19.30
CA SER A 134 7.66 6.92 20.69
C SER A 134 6.47 6.18 21.29
N TRP A 135 6.74 5.20 22.14
CA TRP A 135 5.72 4.43 22.87
C TRP A 135 4.63 5.32 23.50
N ASN A 136 5.04 6.37 24.21
CA ASN A 136 4.12 7.29 24.88
C ASN A 136 3.26 8.08 23.88
N ALA A 137 3.83 8.50 22.75
CA ALA A 137 3.06 9.19 21.70
C ALA A 137 2.07 8.24 21.03
N SER A 138 2.47 7.00 20.70
CA SER A 138 1.59 6.00 20.10
C SER A 138 0.40 5.66 21.01
N HIS A 139 0.61 5.55 22.32
CA HIS A 139 -0.46 5.30 23.28
C HIS A 139 -1.43 6.48 23.40
N ARG A 140 -0.91 7.71 23.33
CA ARG A 140 -1.75 8.92 23.28
C ARG A 140 -2.52 8.99 21.98
N ALA A 141 -1.91 8.62 20.85
CA ALA A 141 -2.57 8.62 19.55
C ALA A 141 -3.71 7.60 19.47
N TYR A 142 -3.50 6.41 20.04
CA TYR A 142 -4.52 5.37 20.14
C TYR A 142 -5.70 5.78 21.03
N ASP A 143 -5.47 6.64 22.02
CA ASP A 143 -6.48 7.25 22.89
C ASP A 143 -7.52 6.26 23.43
N GLY A 144 -7.03 5.16 24.03
CA GLY A 144 -7.90 4.14 24.62
C GLY A 144 -8.82 3.42 23.62
N GLY A 145 -8.47 3.44 22.33
CA GLY A 145 -9.25 2.83 21.25
C GLY A 145 -10.13 3.81 20.48
N ARG A 146 -10.16 5.09 20.85
CA ARG A 146 -10.81 6.12 20.01
C ARG A 146 -10.03 6.39 18.72
N ASN A 147 -8.71 6.19 18.76
CA ASN A 147 -7.81 6.30 17.62
C ASN A 147 -7.87 7.69 16.94
N ASP A 148 -8.00 8.75 17.74
CA ASP A 148 -8.15 10.14 17.30
C ASP A 148 -7.11 11.08 17.95
N GLY A 149 -6.13 10.56 18.68
CA GLY A 149 -5.14 11.36 19.41
C GLY A 149 -3.90 11.77 18.60
N PHE A 150 -3.83 11.46 17.30
CA PHE A 150 -2.59 11.58 16.50
C PHE A 150 -2.01 12.99 16.45
N VAL A 151 -2.86 14.00 16.27
CA VAL A 151 -2.45 15.41 16.18
C VAL A 151 -1.93 15.91 17.51
N VAL A 152 -2.62 15.58 18.60
CA VAL A 152 -2.23 15.97 19.97
C VAL A 152 -0.96 15.23 20.42
N ALA A 153 -0.81 13.97 20.03
CA ALA A 153 0.35 13.15 20.38
C ALA A 153 1.63 13.56 19.61
N SER A 154 1.48 14.17 18.43
CA SER A 154 2.57 14.59 17.55
C SER A 154 2.31 15.98 16.98
N SER A 155 1.90 16.08 15.72
CA SER A 155 1.50 17.31 15.05
C SER A 155 0.50 17.00 13.95
N THR A 156 0.01 18.04 13.26
CA THR A 156 -0.85 17.88 12.09
C THR A 156 -0.21 17.03 10.99
N GLN A 157 1.12 16.96 10.90
CA GLN A 157 1.80 16.12 9.91
C GLN A 157 1.47 14.63 10.03
N ALA A 158 1.04 14.16 11.21
CA ALA A 158 0.56 12.79 11.39
C ALA A 158 -0.67 12.46 10.52
N MET A 159 -1.39 13.48 10.05
CA MET A 159 -2.56 13.36 9.17
C MET A 159 -2.21 13.42 7.68
N SER A 160 -0.94 13.53 7.32
CA SER A 160 -0.52 13.58 5.91
C SER A 160 -0.50 12.19 5.26
N TYR A 161 -0.81 12.11 3.97
CA TYR A 161 -0.76 10.87 3.18
C TYR A 161 -0.18 11.09 1.79
N PHE A 162 0.35 10.02 1.22
CA PHE A 162 0.84 9.94 -0.15
C PHE A 162 -0.18 9.27 -1.06
N THR A 163 -0.05 9.55 -2.36
CA THR A 163 -0.86 8.97 -3.43
C THR A 163 -0.01 8.08 -4.33
N ALA A 164 -0.67 7.43 -5.28
CA ALA A 164 0.01 6.69 -6.34
C ALA A 164 0.89 7.55 -7.25
N ALA A 165 0.68 8.88 -7.30
CA ALA A 165 1.55 9.77 -8.06
C ALA A 165 2.88 10.01 -7.32
N ASP A 166 2.83 10.04 -5.99
CA ASP A 166 4.00 10.25 -5.12
C ASP A 166 4.82 8.97 -4.96
N LEU A 167 4.14 7.84 -4.76
CA LEU A 167 4.73 6.53 -4.49
C LEU A 167 4.34 5.47 -5.53
N PRO A 168 4.66 5.68 -6.83
CA PRO A 168 4.16 4.84 -7.91
C PRO A 168 4.59 3.39 -7.81
N TYR A 169 5.83 3.14 -7.37
CA TYR A 169 6.36 1.78 -7.21
C TYR A 169 5.59 1.00 -6.14
N TYR A 170 5.39 1.58 -4.96
CA TYR A 170 4.69 0.94 -3.85
C TYR A 170 3.22 0.67 -4.18
N HIS A 171 2.52 1.65 -4.79
CA HIS A 171 1.14 1.45 -5.21
C HIS A 171 1.01 0.43 -6.35
N ALA A 172 2.00 0.30 -7.24
CA ALA A 172 1.99 -0.74 -8.27
C ALA A 172 2.09 -2.13 -7.65
N LEU A 173 3.02 -2.34 -6.70
CA LEU A 173 3.13 -3.59 -5.95
C LEU A 173 1.85 -3.88 -5.16
N ALA A 174 1.35 -2.89 -4.42
CA ALA A 174 0.14 -3.02 -3.60
C ALA A 174 -1.12 -3.25 -4.44
N ARG A 175 -1.13 -2.99 -5.75
CA ARG A 175 -2.23 -3.36 -6.65
C ARG A 175 -2.05 -4.75 -7.25
N ALA A 176 -0.82 -5.16 -7.54
CA ALA A 176 -0.53 -6.42 -8.20
C ALA A 176 -0.49 -7.61 -7.23
N PHE A 177 -0.11 -7.40 -5.97
CA PHE A 177 0.13 -8.46 -4.98
C PHE A 177 -0.79 -8.33 -3.75
N PRO A 178 -0.87 -9.37 -2.91
CA PRO A 178 -1.56 -9.28 -1.62
C PRO A 178 -0.95 -8.17 -0.74
N VAL A 179 -1.81 -7.46 -0.02
CA VAL A 179 -1.42 -6.47 1.00
C VAL A 179 -2.07 -6.87 2.32
N CYS A 180 -1.35 -6.73 3.42
CA CYS A 180 -1.90 -6.95 4.76
C CYS A 180 -2.37 -5.61 5.32
N ASP A 181 -3.65 -5.30 5.15
CA ASP A 181 -4.30 -4.05 5.59
C ASP A 181 -4.73 -4.04 7.07
N ARG A 182 -4.44 -5.12 7.80
CA ARG A 182 -4.66 -5.25 9.25
C ARG A 182 -3.47 -5.94 9.93
N TYR A 183 -2.26 -5.52 9.58
CA TYR A 183 -1.00 -5.99 10.15
C TYR A 183 -0.38 -4.90 11.04
N PHE A 184 -0.15 -5.22 12.31
CA PHE A 184 0.28 -4.27 13.34
C PHE A 184 1.65 -4.66 13.89
N SER A 185 2.40 -3.68 14.40
CA SER A 185 3.61 -3.95 15.18
C SER A 185 3.27 -4.74 16.44
N SER A 186 4.23 -5.51 16.94
CA SER A 186 4.05 -6.29 18.18
C SER A 186 3.99 -5.42 19.44
N VAL A 187 4.43 -4.17 19.36
CA VAL A 187 4.50 -3.15 20.42
C VAL A 187 4.25 -1.77 19.85
#